data_AF-A0A532CVL1-F1
#
_entry.id   AF-A0A532CVL1-F1
#
_cell.length_a   1.000
_cell.length_b   1.000
_cell.length_c   1.000
_cell.angle_alpha   90.00
_cell.angle_beta   90.00
_cell.angle_gamma   90.00
#
_symmetry.space_group_name_H-M   'P 1'
#
loop_
_entity.id
_entity.type
_entity.pdbx_description
1 polymer ?
#
loop_
_entity_poly.entity_id
_entity_poly.type
_entity_poly.pdbx_seq_one_letter_code
_entity_poly.pdbx_strand_id
1 'polypeptide(L)'
;MFNHTGITTGCATCHNGGTALGKAATHVPTTAACETCHRSTTTFTGAVFNHTGITTGCATCHNGSTARGKPVNHPPTTAACELCHRSTTTFTGAQFSHTGVVPGTCATCHNGTTAKGKPNDHPRTTLSCDASGCHTTRTFSK
;
A
#
# COMPACT_ATOMS: atom_id res chain seq x y z
N MET A 1 -17.67 41.09 -2.15
CA MET A 1 -16.75 40.17 -2.85
C MET A 1 -15.61 39.87 -1.89
N PHE A 2 -15.40 38.61 -1.51
CA PHE A 2 -14.27 38.22 -0.66
C PHE A 2 -13.04 37.96 -1.55
N ASN A 3 -11.87 38.46 -1.12
CA ASN A 3 -10.61 38.31 -1.85
C ASN A 3 -9.61 37.51 -1.00
N HIS A 4 -8.91 36.56 -1.63
CA HIS A 4 -7.89 35.72 -1.00
C HIS A 4 -6.49 36.35 -0.99
N THR A 5 -6.29 37.54 -1.59
CA THR A 5 -4.98 38.21 -1.61
C THR A 5 -4.41 38.39 -0.20
N GLY A 6 -3.19 37.91 0.02
CA GLY A 6 -2.48 37.99 1.30
C GLY A 6 -2.80 36.87 2.30
N ILE A 7 -3.77 35.99 2.00
CA ILE A 7 -4.09 34.84 2.85
C ILE A 7 -3.21 33.65 2.46
N THR A 8 -2.27 33.30 3.34
CA THR A 8 -1.33 32.20 3.14
C THR A 8 -1.46 31.08 4.16
N THR A 9 -2.18 31.31 5.26
CA THR A 9 -2.34 30.35 6.37
C THR A 9 -3.74 30.46 7.00
N GLY A 10 -4.09 29.51 7.87
CA GLY A 10 -5.32 29.58 8.67
C GLY A 10 -6.60 29.33 7.87
N CYS A 11 -6.50 28.68 6.71
CA CYS A 11 -7.60 28.51 5.75
C CYS A 11 -8.83 27.84 6.39
N ALA A 12 -8.61 26.90 7.33
CA ALA A 12 -9.66 26.16 8.02
C ALA A 12 -10.60 27.03 8.88
N THR A 13 -10.20 28.25 9.24
CA THR A 13 -11.06 29.18 10.01
C THR A 13 -12.29 29.62 9.20
N CYS A 14 -12.13 29.78 7.88
CA CYS A 14 -13.20 30.12 6.94
C CYS A 14 -13.73 28.89 6.19
N HIS A 15 -12.84 28.00 5.75
CA HIS A 15 -13.18 26.77 5.01
C HIS A 15 -13.57 25.62 5.96
N ASN A 16 -14.63 25.86 6.73
CA ASN A 16 -15.14 24.99 7.79
C ASN A 16 -16.41 24.21 7.39
N GLY A 17 -16.89 24.37 6.16
CA GLY A 17 -18.13 23.75 5.66
C GLY A 17 -19.41 24.53 5.97
N GLY A 18 -19.34 25.57 6.81
CA GLY A 18 -20.43 26.51 7.06
C GLY A 18 -20.21 27.86 6.38
N THR A 19 -19.12 28.54 6.73
CA THR A 19 -18.78 29.87 6.17
C THR A 19 -18.34 29.77 4.71
N ALA A 20 -17.48 28.80 4.40
CA ALA A 20 -17.05 28.46 3.06
C ALA A 20 -16.88 26.94 2.93
N LEU A 21 -16.80 26.46 1.69
CA LEU A 21 -16.59 25.04 1.39
C LEU A 21 -15.34 24.52 2.12
N GLY A 22 -15.52 23.47 2.92
CA GLY A 22 -14.42 22.80 3.61
C GLY A 22 -13.77 21.71 2.76
N LYS A 23 -13.12 20.77 3.45
CA LYS A 23 -12.57 19.55 2.83
C LYS A 23 -13.69 18.75 2.16
N ALA A 24 -13.48 18.34 0.90
CA ALA A 24 -14.38 17.41 0.22
C ALA A 24 -14.42 16.06 0.93
N ALA A 25 -15.50 15.28 0.75
CA ALA A 25 -15.61 13.94 1.32
C ALA A 25 -14.51 12.97 0.84
N THR A 26 -13.92 13.25 -0.32
CA THR A 26 -12.80 12.50 -0.90
C THR A 26 -11.41 12.99 -0.45
N HIS A 27 -11.35 14.03 0.38
CA HIS A 27 -10.09 14.53 0.92
C HIS A 27 -9.47 13.50 1.87
N VAL A 28 -8.13 13.39 1.88
CA VAL A 28 -7.43 12.53 2.82
C VAL A 28 -7.75 12.93 4.28
N PRO A 29 -8.11 11.98 5.17
CA PRO A 29 -8.36 12.33 6.56
C PRO A 29 -7.11 12.96 7.19
N THR A 30 -7.22 14.22 7.64
CA THR A 30 -6.11 14.94 8.27
C THR A 30 -6.58 16.10 9.13
N THR A 31 -5.85 16.32 10.23
CA THR A 31 -5.96 17.49 11.10
C THR A 31 -4.87 18.53 10.81
N ALA A 32 -3.93 18.24 9.90
CA ALA A 32 -2.88 19.17 9.52
C ALA A 32 -3.46 20.44 8.87
N ALA A 33 -2.73 21.55 9.03
CA ALA A 33 -3.06 22.82 8.39
C ALA A 33 -3.02 22.68 6.85
N CYS A 34 -3.90 23.39 6.16
CA CYS A 34 -4.09 23.27 4.70
C CYS A 34 -2.79 23.55 3.93
N GLU A 35 -2.10 24.62 4.32
CA GLU A 35 -0.83 25.12 3.84
C GLU A 35 0.36 24.14 4.04
N THR A 36 0.19 23.10 4.85
CA THR A 36 1.20 22.03 4.99
C THR A 36 1.25 21.15 3.74
N CYS A 37 0.11 20.97 3.06
CA CYS A 37 0.00 20.17 1.85
C CYS A 37 -0.15 21.04 0.60
N HIS A 38 -0.98 22.08 0.67
CA HIS A 38 -1.32 22.94 -0.47
C HIS A 38 -0.40 24.15 -0.54
N ARG A 39 0.53 24.15 -1.51
CA ARG A 39 1.45 25.29 -1.73
C ARG A 39 0.77 26.50 -2.38
N SER A 40 -0.29 26.28 -3.13
CA SER A 40 -1.10 27.35 -3.73
C SER A 40 -2.36 27.56 -2.89
N THR A 41 -2.48 28.73 -2.26
CA THR A 41 -3.66 29.10 -1.45
C THR A 41 -4.78 29.75 -2.27
N THR A 42 -4.58 29.93 -3.57
CA THR A 42 -5.59 30.44 -4.50
C THR A 42 -6.26 29.32 -5.29
N THR A 43 -5.48 28.37 -5.81
CA THR A 43 -6.00 27.26 -6.62
C THR A 43 -6.20 25.97 -5.80
N PHE A 44 -5.52 25.83 -4.66
CA PHE A 44 -5.48 24.59 -3.87
C PHE A 44 -5.00 23.36 -4.66
N THR A 45 -4.36 23.55 -5.82
CA THR A 45 -3.81 22.47 -6.63
C THR A 45 -2.38 22.11 -6.23
N GLY A 46 -1.91 20.93 -6.64
CA GLY A 46 -0.53 20.50 -6.45
C GLY A 46 -0.18 20.13 -5.01
N ALA A 47 -1.16 19.64 -4.24
CA ALA A 47 -0.91 19.18 -2.89
C ALA A 47 0.10 18.03 -2.86
N VAL A 48 1.02 18.07 -1.91
CA VAL A 48 1.99 16.97 -1.71
C VAL A 48 1.65 16.24 -0.42
N PHE A 49 1.53 14.92 -0.50
CA PHE A 49 1.37 14.06 0.65
C PHE A 49 2.74 13.58 1.15
N ASN A 50 2.94 13.59 2.47
CA ASN A 50 4.16 13.07 3.10
C ASN A 50 3.82 11.88 4.01
N HIS A 51 4.53 10.77 3.84
CA HIS A 51 4.37 9.56 4.65
C HIS A 51 5.12 9.62 5.99
N THR A 52 5.90 10.67 6.28
CA THR A 52 6.63 10.82 7.54
C THR A 52 5.69 10.66 8.74
N GLY A 53 6.05 9.77 9.67
CA GLY A 53 5.29 9.50 10.89
C GLY A 53 4.17 8.46 10.73
N ILE A 54 3.88 8.01 9.51
CA ILE A 54 2.90 6.94 9.27
C ILE A 54 3.62 5.59 9.34
N THR A 55 3.29 4.81 10.38
CA THR A 55 3.90 3.50 10.63
C THR A 55 2.90 2.35 10.56
N THR A 56 1.60 2.63 10.69
CA THR A 56 0.52 1.62 10.72
C THR A 56 -0.73 2.10 10.00
N GLY A 57 -1.70 1.21 9.80
CA GLY A 57 -3.01 1.57 9.26
C GLY A 57 -3.00 1.88 7.75
N CYS A 58 -1.99 1.42 7.02
CA CYS A 58 -1.78 1.76 5.60
C CYS A 58 -3.02 1.44 4.73
N ALA A 59 -3.71 0.34 5.04
CA ALA A 59 -4.89 -0.12 4.32
C ALA A 59 -6.10 0.85 4.41
N THR A 60 -6.12 1.77 5.39
CA THR A 60 -7.18 2.78 5.49
C THR A 60 -7.16 3.76 4.32
N CYS A 61 -5.96 4.10 3.82
CA CYS A 61 -5.77 4.96 2.65
C CYS A 61 -5.51 4.15 1.38
N HIS A 62 -4.66 3.11 1.44
CA HIS A 62 -4.32 2.24 0.30
C HIS A 62 -5.41 1.18 0.05
N ASN A 63 -6.63 1.64 -0.16
CA ASN A 63 -7.85 0.83 -0.33
C ASN A 63 -8.28 0.68 -1.80
N GLY A 64 -7.53 1.25 -2.75
CA GLY A 64 -7.86 1.23 -4.19
C GLY A 64 -8.76 2.37 -4.65
N SER A 65 -9.30 3.17 -3.73
CA SER A 65 -10.09 4.37 -4.02
C SER A 65 -9.34 5.65 -3.61
N THR A 66 -8.96 5.78 -2.34
CA THR A 66 -8.26 6.98 -1.82
C THR A 66 -6.81 7.00 -2.29
N ALA A 67 -6.12 5.88 -2.19
CA ALA A 67 -4.78 5.67 -2.70
C ALA A 67 -4.67 4.28 -3.32
N ARG A 68 -3.59 4.08 -4.08
CA ARG A 68 -3.34 2.84 -4.82
C ARG A 68 -3.27 1.66 -3.85
N GLY A 69 -4.14 0.66 -4.03
CA GLY A 69 -4.18 -0.53 -3.18
C GLY A 69 -3.09 -1.55 -3.50
N LYS A 70 -3.27 -2.78 -2.99
CA LYS A 70 -2.41 -3.93 -3.34
C LYS A 70 -2.42 -4.15 -4.86
N PRO A 71 -1.25 -4.27 -5.53
CA PRO A 71 -1.20 -4.59 -6.95
C PRO A 71 -1.71 -6.01 -7.22
N VAL A 72 -2.03 -6.29 -8.49
CA VAL A 72 -2.61 -7.59 -8.91
C VAL A 72 -1.72 -8.80 -8.57
N ASN A 73 -0.41 -8.60 -8.50
CA ASN A 73 0.57 -9.64 -8.19
C ASN A 73 0.91 -9.72 -6.68
N HIS A 74 0.21 -8.98 -5.81
CA HIS A 74 0.40 -9.07 -4.37
C HIS A 74 -0.12 -10.43 -3.84
N PRO A 75 0.62 -11.12 -2.94
CA PRO A 75 0.13 -12.33 -2.30
C PRO A 75 -1.22 -12.11 -1.59
N PRO A 76 -2.21 -13.01 -1.73
CA PRO A 76 -3.48 -12.88 -1.02
C PRO A 76 -3.25 -12.85 0.50
N THR A 77 -3.69 -11.77 1.16
CA THR A 77 -3.55 -11.63 2.62
C THR A 77 -4.52 -10.59 3.16
N THR A 78 -5.02 -10.83 4.37
CA THR A 78 -5.77 -9.87 5.20
C THR A 78 -4.92 -9.25 6.30
N ALA A 79 -3.66 -9.67 6.44
CA ALA A 79 -2.74 -9.14 7.44
C ALA A 79 -2.48 -7.63 7.21
N ALA A 80 -2.20 -6.92 8.29
CA ALA A 80 -1.80 -5.52 8.24
C ALA A 80 -0.51 -5.34 7.43
N CYS A 81 -0.42 -4.25 6.68
CA CYS A 81 0.66 -3.99 5.71
C CYS A 81 2.04 -3.98 6.38
N GLU A 82 2.11 -3.31 7.51
CA GLU A 82 3.27 -3.08 8.38
C GLU A 82 3.85 -4.38 8.98
N LEU A 83 3.12 -5.50 8.92
CA LEU A 83 3.66 -6.80 9.33
C LEU A 83 4.65 -7.36 8.32
N CYS A 84 4.44 -7.05 7.03
CA CYS A 84 5.31 -7.51 5.94
C CYS A 84 6.26 -6.39 5.49
N HIS A 85 5.75 -5.16 5.36
CA HIS A 85 6.49 -4.02 4.81
C HIS A 85 7.09 -3.16 5.94
N ARG A 86 8.42 -3.23 6.12
CA ARG A 86 9.13 -2.45 7.15
C ARG A 86 9.38 -0.99 6.78
N SER A 87 9.52 -0.70 5.48
CA SER A 87 9.62 0.67 4.99
C SER A 87 8.24 1.14 4.56
N THR A 88 7.67 2.13 5.25
CA THR A 88 6.35 2.69 4.91
C THR A 88 6.43 3.83 3.90
N THR A 89 7.63 4.30 3.55
CA THR A 89 7.86 5.35 2.55
C THR A 89 8.13 4.79 1.17
N THR A 90 9.02 3.79 1.06
CA THR A 90 9.32 3.11 -0.21
C THR A 90 8.42 1.91 -0.45
N PHE A 91 7.83 1.35 0.62
CA PHE A 91 7.03 0.12 0.58
C PHE A 91 7.79 -1.10 0.03
N THR A 92 9.13 -1.05 0.02
CA THR A 92 10.02 -2.11 -0.44
C THR A 92 10.47 -3.04 0.70
N GLY A 93 11.06 -4.18 0.34
CA GLY A 93 11.66 -5.11 1.31
C GLY A 93 10.64 -5.88 2.14
N ALA A 94 9.49 -6.18 1.55
CA ALA A 94 8.46 -6.99 2.20
C ALA A 94 9.01 -8.37 2.57
N GLN A 95 8.73 -8.83 3.79
CA GLN A 95 9.05 -10.18 4.21
C GLN A 95 7.80 -11.05 4.15
N PHE A 96 7.95 -12.25 3.59
CA PHE A 96 6.90 -13.26 3.55
C PHE A 96 7.32 -14.47 4.37
N SER A 97 6.40 -14.97 5.21
CA SER A 97 6.58 -16.21 5.97
C SER A 97 5.79 -17.34 5.31
N HIS A 98 6.45 -18.47 5.07
CA HIS A 98 5.79 -19.68 4.60
C HIS A 98 5.01 -20.42 5.71
N THR A 99 4.99 -19.88 6.94
CA THR A 99 4.25 -20.49 8.05
C THR A 99 2.74 -20.47 7.75
N GLY A 100 2.09 -21.62 7.87
CA GLY A 100 0.65 -21.75 7.61
C GLY A 100 0.28 -21.83 6.13
N VAL A 101 1.25 -21.84 5.21
CA VAL A 101 0.98 -22.16 3.80
C VAL A 101 0.51 -23.61 3.71
N VAL A 102 -0.65 -23.82 3.07
CA VAL A 102 -1.24 -25.14 2.91
C VAL A 102 -0.33 -25.99 2.01
N PRO A 103 0.07 -27.19 2.46
CA PRO A 103 0.80 -28.15 1.64
C PRO A 103 0.14 -28.36 0.28
N GLY A 104 0.94 -28.58 -0.76
CA GLY A 104 0.41 -28.80 -2.09
C GLY A 104 0.09 -27.54 -2.91
N THR A 105 0.06 -26.34 -2.30
CA THR A 105 -0.41 -25.10 -2.96
C THR A 105 0.69 -24.21 -3.54
N CYS A 106 1.94 -24.68 -3.58
CA CYS A 106 3.11 -23.89 -3.96
C CYS A 106 2.96 -23.19 -5.32
N ALA A 107 2.37 -23.88 -6.30
CA ALA A 107 2.18 -23.36 -7.66
C ALA A 107 1.19 -22.20 -7.75
N THR A 108 0.36 -21.95 -6.72
CA THR A 108 -0.56 -20.81 -6.72
C THR A 108 0.19 -19.48 -6.63
N CYS A 109 1.36 -19.45 -5.98
CA CYS A 109 2.23 -18.28 -5.90
C CYS A 109 3.50 -18.42 -6.75
N HIS A 110 4.14 -19.60 -6.78
CA HIS A 110 5.34 -19.87 -7.59
C HIS A 110 4.97 -20.20 -9.05
N ASN A 111 4.36 -19.22 -9.71
CA ASN A 111 3.82 -19.31 -11.07
C ASN A 111 4.59 -18.46 -12.10
N GLY A 112 5.67 -17.77 -11.69
CA GLY A 112 6.44 -16.88 -12.54
C GLY A 112 5.96 -15.42 -12.55
N THR A 113 4.77 -15.15 -12.01
CA THR A 113 4.19 -13.80 -11.92
C THR A 113 4.22 -13.26 -10.48
N THR A 114 3.71 -14.02 -9.52
CA THR A 114 3.66 -13.62 -8.09
C THR A 114 4.99 -13.91 -7.39
N ALA A 115 5.51 -15.10 -7.59
CA ALA A 115 6.82 -15.53 -7.13
C ALA A 115 7.50 -16.36 -8.22
N LYS A 116 8.82 -16.53 -8.10
CA LYS A 116 9.62 -17.31 -9.04
C LYS A 116 9.05 -18.73 -9.16
N GLY A 117 8.65 -19.13 -10.36
CA GLY A 117 8.15 -20.47 -10.64
C GLY A 117 9.27 -21.49 -10.87
N LYS A 118 8.87 -22.68 -11.35
CA LYS A 118 9.81 -23.71 -11.81
C LYS A 118 10.64 -23.16 -12.98
N PRO A 119 11.98 -23.26 -12.95
CA PRO A 119 12.81 -22.87 -14.09
C PRO A 119 12.61 -23.84 -15.27
N ASN A 120 13.07 -23.45 -16.45
CA ASN A 120 12.83 -24.19 -17.70
C ASN A 120 13.47 -25.60 -17.71
N ASP A 121 14.52 -25.80 -16.91
CA ASP A 121 15.25 -27.06 -16.73
C ASP A 121 14.72 -27.91 -15.56
N HIS A 122 13.62 -27.51 -14.92
CA HIS A 122 13.03 -28.27 -13.83
C HIS A 122 12.53 -29.65 -14.31
N PRO A 123 12.82 -30.75 -13.59
CA PRO A 123 12.33 -32.08 -13.93
C PRO A 123 10.80 -32.12 -14.09
N ARG A 124 10.33 -32.82 -15.14
CA ARG A 124 8.90 -32.99 -15.37
C ARG A 124 8.29 -33.83 -14.25
N THR A 125 7.32 -33.29 -13.53
CA THR A 125 6.64 -33.99 -12.43
C THR A 125 5.21 -33.46 -12.26
N THR A 126 4.31 -34.37 -11.89
CA THR A 126 2.93 -34.08 -11.48
C THR A 126 2.77 -34.04 -9.96
N LEU A 127 3.78 -34.45 -9.20
CA LEU A 127 3.78 -34.35 -7.74
C LEU A 127 3.85 -32.88 -7.31
N SER A 128 3.21 -32.57 -6.18
CA SER A 128 3.39 -31.25 -5.58
C SER A 128 4.81 -31.08 -5.03
N CYS A 129 5.26 -29.84 -4.91
CA CYS A 129 6.64 -29.51 -4.58
C CYS A 129 7.10 -30.14 -3.26
N ASP A 130 6.23 -30.10 -2.25
CA ASP A 130 6.45 -30.65 -0.91
C ASP A 130 6.17 -32.16 -0.79
N ALA A 131 5.35 -32.72 -1.70
CA ALA A 131 5.13 -34.17 -1.79
C ALA A 131 6.27 -34.90 -2.53
N SER A 132 7.06 -34.17 -3.32
CA SER A 132 8.14 -34.75 -4.15
C SER A 132 9.37 -35.22 -3.35
N GLY A 133 9.53 -34.79 -2.10
CA GLY A 133 10.75 -35.01 -1.31
C GLY A 133 11.98 -34.20 -1.76
N CYS A 134 11.85 -33.37 -2.80
CA CYS A 134 12.90 -32.46 -3.29
C CYS A 134 12.81 -31.08 -2.64
N HIS A 135 11.59 -30.60 -2.36
CA HIS A 135 11.33 -29.31 -1.72
C HIS A 135 10.46 -29.47 -0.49
N THR A 136 10.40 -28.44 0.33
CA THR A 136 9.42 -28.30 1.42
C THR A 136 8.78 -26.92 1.35
N THR A 137 7.77 -26.66 2.17
CA THR A 137 7.20 -25.32 2.31
C THR A 137 8.21 -24.27 2.77
N ARG A 138 9.36 -24.66 3.33
CA ARG A 138 10.37 -23.74 3.86
C ARG A 138 11.72 -23.81 3.14
N THR A 139 11.94 -24.80 2.27
CA THR A 139 13.21 -25.01 1.56
C THR A 139 12.98 -25.40 0.10
N PHE A 140 13.64 -24.67 -0.80
CA PHE A 140 13.62 -24.91 -2.25
C PHE A 140 14.83 -25.70 -2.77
N SER A 141 15.70 -26.19 -1.88
CA SER A 141 16.94 -26.86 -2.26
C SER A 141 17.06 -28.21 -1.58
N LYS A 142 17.39 -29.22 -2.38
CA LYS A 142 18.51 -30.10 -2.09
C LYS A 142 19.68 -29.66 -2.97
#